data_AF-A0A7C6CUR4-F1
#
_entry.id   AF-A0A7C6CUR4-F1
#
_cell.length_a   1.000
_cell.length_b   1.000
_cell.length_c   1.000
_cell.angle_alpha   90.00
_cell.angle_beta   90.00
_cell.angle_gamma   90.00
#
_symmetry.space_group_name_H-M   'P 1'
#
loop_
_entity.id
_entity.type
_entity.pdbx_description
1 polymer ?
#
loop_
_entity_poly.entity_id
_entity_poly.type
_entity_poly.pdbx_seq_one_letter_code
_entity_poly.pdbx_strand_id
1 'polypeptide(L)'
;MRKNNVIKLSVIALLSAFALTACDSEIIAKPTGYDDNSPVVKVDDGSKEIYNNTFTDIYDSIRSGSLATNVLDQLLYQYSVSVFGNYNAVTASKISDNPYGETTLKAAVNGLDSKDNPTSGNAVTKEFIKSHSAYWTKNKAGNRVNDQYQEVEENADPSLSEYARLNNKWKTIEKRIAEKFYAAISTGSYSDRNIFEEERYMRSLAASVENNIAVLNEATPLFKGILTSKVEDFDVFNVQTEDINGSQDYILHRENYQSNAALDANENPNQDATFVEDNYIPDIYRQLLVEQYILDKSYDTLGRTSARHINVLSITKNTNYSKGAVNLMNNFIKTKIFDNARADNITLDSFKVVSNAWIGTFMSEADYNATEEYQLMKGAVPEYEVVGVNPYFKGTSYGDMMEEIEKINDNPNLSQHENAYTGTNAYTWEVGRDIKIRELQLEDYTFTGWYVKSVGVSDLPTSIKNQLFDINVANALDGDACVEYTFDGGWKTNESIDNQGSIIDVVGKIKNQFFLRNTSRIKGNPVESDILLEDGNNYYIVLVEDAIKSKNLNKANYTDANAEKLDTLENYINEIVQIVADNETYKNLSKKHWLKEMNLEYHDQVIYDYFKESFPDLFED
;
A
#
# COMPACT_ATOMS: atom_id res chain seq x y z
N MET A 1 -56.33 -33.48 -37.87
CA MET A 1 -57.48 -33.63 -36.95
C MET A 1 -57.04 -33.11 -35.58
N ARG A 2 -57.73 -32.06 -35.06
CA ARG A 2 -57.71 -31.47 -33.69
C ARG A 2 -56.35 -30.93 -33.16
N LYS A 3 -56.13 -29.60 -33.17
CA LYS A 3 -56.62 -28.49 -32.28
C LYS A 3 -55.70 -28.29 -31.05
N ASN A 4 -54.89 -27.22 -31.03
CA ASN A 4 -55.05 -25.93 -30.30
C ASN A 4 -54.67 -26.04 -28.80
N ASN A 5 -54.05 -25.08 -28.09
CA ASN A 5 -53.52 -23.73 -28.30
C ASN A 5 -52.86 -23.29 -26.96
N VAL A 6 -52.14 -22.15 -26.99
CA VAL A 6 -51.94 -21.14 -25.90
C VAL A 6 -50.66 -21.22 -25.02
N ILE A 7 -49.62 -20.49 -25.45
CA ILE A 7 -48.99 -19.30 -24.81
C ILE A 7 -48.98 -19.20 -23.25
N LYS A 8 -47.80 -18.99 -22.64
CA LYS A 8 -47.43 -17.78 -21.86
C LYS A 8 -45.98 -17.81 -21.30
N LEU A 9 -45.32 -16.65 -21.43
CA LEU A 9 -44.16 -16.18 -20.67
C LEU A 9 -44.28 -16.49 -19.17
N SER A 10 -43.14 -16.72 -18.50
CA SER A 10 -42.73 -16.26 -17.15
C SER A 10 -41.50 -17.08 -16.71
N VAL A 11 -40.49 -16.64 -15.95
CA VAL A 11 -40.07 -15.38 -15.31
C VAL A 11 -38.64 -15.69 -14.84
N ILE A 12 -37.75 -14.70 -14.90
CA ILE A 12 -36.49 -14.66 -14.15
C ILE A 12 -36.81 -14.83 -12.66
N ALA A 13 -36.40 -15.94 -12.02
CA ALA A 13 -36.24 -16.01 -10.55
C ALA A 13 -35.64 -17.37 -10.13
N LEU A 14 -34.37 -17.35 -9.75
CA LEU A 14 -33.90 -17.98 -8.50
C LEU A 14 -32.57 -17.32 -8.09
N LEU A 15 -32.65 -16.00 -7.93
CA LEU A 15 -31.84 -15.25 -6.96
C LEU A 15 -32.75 -15.07 -5.75
N SER A 16 -32.43 -15.75 -4.64
CA SER A 16 -32.57 -15.28 -3.24
C SER A 16 -32.81 -16.44 -2.27
N ALA A 17 -32.12 -16.36 -1.14
CA ALA A 17 -32.32 -17.08 0.13
C ALA A 17 -31.53 -18.37 0.36
N PHE A 18 -30.25 -18.21 0.66
CA PHE A 18 -29.66 -18.83 1.86
C PHE A 18 -29.04 -17.75 2.74
N ALA A 19 -29.90 -16.90 3.30
CA ALA A 19 -29.61 -16.31 4.60
C ALA A 19 -30.06 -17.34 5.63
N LEU A 20 -29.16 -18.26 5.99
CA LEU A 20 -29.27 -19.03 7.21
C LEU A 20 -28.04 -18.73 8.04
N THR A 21 -28.27 -17.98 9.12
CA THR A 21 -27.47 -18.07 10.33
C THR A 21 -27.38 -19.54 10.73
N ALA A 22 -26.21 -20.16 10.56
CA ALA A 22 -25.94 -21.49 11.08
C ALA A 22 -24.98 -21.36 12.26
N CYS A 23 -25.53 -21.10 13.44
CA CYS A 23 -25.04 -21.77 14.64
C CYS A 23 -25.58 -23.20 14.55
N ASP A 24 -24.85 -24.10 13.90
CA ASP A 24 -24.84 -25.55 14.13
C ASP A 24 -23.96 -26.20 13.04
N SER A 25 -23.07 -27.07 13.49
CA SER A 25 -21.85 -27.55 12.83
C SER A 25 -22.04 -28.63 11.75
N GLU A 26 -23.06 -28.51 10.89
CA GLU A 26 -23.26 -29.43 9.76
C GLU A 26 -23.38 -28.68 8.44
N ILE A 27 -22.52 -29.05 7.48
CA ILE A 27 -22.50 -28.51 6.11
C ILE A 27 -23.68 -29.11 5.33
N ILE A 28 -24.69 -28.27 5.03
CA ILE A 28 -26.04 -28.72 4.61
C ILE A 28 -26.14 -29.16 3.12
N ALA A 29 -25.08 -29.08 2.31
CA ALA A 29 -25.09 -29.70 0.98
C ALA A 29 -23.67 -30.05 0.50
N LYS A 30 -23.37 -31.34 0.44
CA LYS A 30 -22.15 -31.88 -0.19
C LYS A 30 -22.43 -32.24 -1.66
N PRO A 31 -21.50 -31.97 -2.59
CA PRO A 31 -21.63 -32.35 -3.99
C PRO A 31 -21.72 -33.87 -4.21
N THR A 32 -22.16 -34.27 -5.40
CA THR A 32 -22.26 -35.68 -5.79
C THR A 32 -20.86 -36.25 -5.97
N GLY A 33 -20.45 -37.24 -5.16
CA GLY A 33 -19.09 -37.80 -5.21
C GLY A 33 -18.11 -37.20 -4.19
N TYR A 34 -18.61 -36.45 -3.20
CA TYR A 34 -17.81 -35.95 -2.08
C TYR A 34 -17.10 -37.07 -1.32
N ASP A 35 -15.77 -37.00 -1.30
CA ASP A 35 -14.89 -37.83 -0.48
C ASP A 35 -13.84 -36.91 0.13
N ASP A 36 -13.75 -36.92 1.46
CA ASP A 36 -13.02 -35.95 2.29
C ASP A 36 -11.57 -35.73 1.81
N ASN A 37 -10.92 -36.80 1.34
CA ASN A 37 -9.51 -36.81 0.93
C ASN A 37 -9.32 -36.84 -0.60
N SER A 38 -10.40 -36.88 -1.37
CA SER A 38 -10.30 -36.84 -2.82
C SER A 38 -10.00 -35.41 -3.30
N PRO A 39 -9.17 -35.23 -4.34
CA PRO A 39 -8.88 -33.91 -4.85
C PRO A 39 -10.11 -33.30 -5.54
N VAL A 40 -10.34 -31.99 -5.37
CA VAL A 40 -11.43 -31.27 -6.06
C VAL A 40 -11.14 -31.15 -7.56
N VAL A 41 -9.87 -30.90 -7.88
CA VAL A 41 -9.34 -30.88 -9.24
C VAL A 41 -8.03 -31.66 -9.32
N LYS A 42 -7.64 -32.22 -10.46
CA LYS A 42 -6.31 -32.84 -10.62
C LYS A 42 -5.48 -32.11 -11.67
N VAL A 43 -4.15 -32.22 -11.54
CA VAL A 43 -3.20 -31.75 -12.56
C VAL A 43 -2.85 -32.91 -13.47
N ASP A 44 -3.20 -32.78 -14.75
CA ASP A 44 -3.14 -33.83 -15.77
C ASP A 44 -1.72 -34.41 -16.02
N ASP A 45 -0.64 -33.70 -15.64
CA ASP A 45 0.74 -34.12 -15.90
C ASP A 45 1.43 -34.88 -14.74
N GLY A 46 0.76 -35.00 -13.59
CA GLY A 46 1.28 -35.69 -12.40
C GLY A 46 2.57 -35.11 -11.80
N SER A 47 3.02 -33.92 -12.25
CA SER A 47 4.31 -33.33 -11.88
C SER A 47 4.20 -32.10 -10.97
N LYS A 48 3.00 -31.54 -10.81
CA LYS A 48 2.69 -30.45 -9.87
C LYS A 48 1.44 -30.79 -9.06
N GLU A 49 1.61 -31.09 -7.78
CA GLU A 49 0.47 -31.27 -6.87
C GLU A 49 0.03 -29.89 -6.35
N ILE A 50 -1.25 -29.57 -6.52
CA ILE A 50 -1.84 -28.37 -5.88
C ILE A 50 -1.97 -28.68 -4.39
N TYR A 51 -1.30 -27.86 -3.57
CA TYR A 51 -1.31 -27.99 -2.11
C TYR A 51 -2.74 -27.92 -1.54
N ASN A 52 -3.08 -28.75 -0.54
CA ASN A 52 -4.38 -28.76 0.15
C ASN A 52 -5.60 -28.62 -0.79
N ASN A 53 -5.62 -29.46 -1.82
CA ASN A 53 -6.63 -29.45 -2.88
C ASN A 53 -7.69 -30.54 -2.67
N THR A 54 -8.03 -30.86 -1.43
CA THR A 54 -9.05 -31.86 -1.09
C THR A 54 -10.42 -31.23 -0.95
N PHE A 55 -11.48 -32.06 -1.03
CA PHE A 55 -12.83 -31.59 -0.69
C PHE A 55 -12.89 -31.01 0.73
N THR A 56 -12.20 -31.60 1.71
CA THR A 56 -12.15 -31.03 3.08
C THR A 56 -11.49 -29.65 3.11
N ASP A 57 -10.36 -29.47 2.42
CA ASP A 57 -9.61 -28.21 2.45
C ASP A 57 -10.30 -27.08 1.67
N ILE A 58 -11.04 -27.42 0.62
CA ILE A 58 -11.67 -26.44 -0.29
C ILE A 58 -13.16 -26.28 -0.03
N TYR A 59 -13.94 -27.33 0.14
CA TYR A 59 -15.40 -27.23 0.35
C TYR A 59 -15.74 -26.94 1.81
N ASP A 60 -15.13 -27.64 2.77
CA ASP A 60 -15.47 -27.44 4.19
C ASP A 60 -14.93 -26.11 4.74
N SER A 61 -13.94 -25.49 4.08
CA SER A 61 -13.46 -24.15 4.40
C SER A 61 -14.42 -23.02 3.96
N ILE A 62 -15.41 -23.32 3.11
CA ILE A 62 -16.35 -22.32 2.57
C ILE A 62 -17.55 -22.15 3.52
N ARG A 63 -17.51 -21.13 4.38
CA ARG A 63 -18.53 -20.89 5.42
C ARG A 63 -19.81 -20.16 4.98
N SER A 64 -19.89 -19.62 3.75
CA SER A 64 -21.12 -19.19 3.03
C SER A 64 -20.76 -18.33 1.80
N GLY A 65 -21.55 -18.40 0.72
CA GLY A 65 -21.37 -17.57 -0.49
C GLY A 65 -21.69 -18.29 -1.81
N SER A 66 -21.34 -17.66 -2.95
CA SER A 66 -21.36 -18.32 -4.26
C SER A 66 -20.25 -19.37 -4.30
N LEU A 67 -20.62 -20.62 -4.04
CA LEU A 67 -19.72 -21.78 -3.91
C LEU A 67 -18.61 -21.80 -4.97
N ALA A 68 -18.94 -21.54 -6.24
CA ALA A 68 -17.98 -21.65 -7.33
C ALA A 68 -16.92 -20.54 -7.37
N THR A 69 -17.27 -19.30 -6.98
CA THR A 69 -16.29 -18.20 -6.86
C THR A 69 -15.35 -18.44 -5.68
N ASN A 70 -15.87 -18.97 -4.57
CA ASN A 70 -15.07 -19.31 -3.41
C ASN A 70 -14.08 -20.45 -3.69
N VAL A 71 -14.49 -21.47 -4.48
CA VAL A 71 -13.60 -22.53 -4.96
C VAL A 71 -12.47 -21.97 -5.84
N LEU A 72 -12.78 -21.08 -6.77
CA LEU A 72 -11.76 -20.42 -7.61
C LEU A 72 -10.74 -19.66 -6.75
N ASP A 73 -11.22 -18.86 -5.80
CA ASP A 73 -10.36 -18.05 -4.93
C ASP A 73 -9.47 -18.92 -4.03
N GLN A 74 -9.99 -20.05 -3.55
CA GLN A 74 -9.21 -21.01 -2.76
C GLN A 74 -8.19 -21.75 -3.62
N LEU A 75 -8.56 -22.17 -4.83
CA LEU A 75 -7.66 -22.84 -5.76
C LEU A 75 -6.47 -21.94 -6.14
N LEU A 76 -6.74 -20.66 -6.46
CA LEU A 76 -5.71 -19.68 -6.75
C LEU A 76 -4.79 -19.43 -5.54
N TYR A 77 -5.35 -19.41 -4.32
CA TYR A 77 -4.54 -19.32 -3.12
C TYR A 77 -3.64 -20.56 -2.95
N GLN A 78 -4.17 -21.77 -3.07
CA GLN A 78 -3.34 -22.96 -2.92
C GLN A 78 -2.24 -23.05 -3.99
N TYR A 79 -2.55 -22.68 -5.22
CA TYR A 79 -1.53 -22.58 -6.27
C TYR A 79 -0.48 -21.52 -5.94
N SER A 80 -0.87 -20.35 -5.43
CA SER A 80 0.09 -19.32 -5.04
C SER A 80 1.04 -19.79 -3.92
N VAL A 81 0.58 -20.65 -3.02
CA VAL A 81 1.45 -21.28 -2.02
C VAL A 81 2.51 -22.17 -2.68
N SER A 82 2.17 -22.92 -3.73
CA SER A 82 3.17 -23.69 -4.50
C SER A 82 4.19 -22.79 -5.23
N VAL A 83 3.80 -21.56 -5.59
CA VAL A 83 4.64 -20.61 -6.32
C VAL A 83 5.56 -19.83 -5.39
N PHE A 84 5.06 -19.36 -4.24
CA PHE A 84 5.76 -18.46 -3.33
C PHE A 84 6.23 -19.13 -2.04
N GLY A 85 5.75 -20.33 -1.73
CA GLY A 85 5.96 -21.00 -0.46
C GLY A 85 5.02 -20.50 0.63
N ASN A 86 4.86 -21.30 1.69
CA ASN A 86 4.04 -20.94 2.85
C ASN A 86 4.63 -19.73 3.59
N TYR A 87 3.78 -18.74 3.90
CA TYR A 87 4.20 -17.55 4.65
C TYR A 87 4.76 -17.92 6.04
N ASN A 88 3.98 -18.68 6.81
CA ASN A 88 4.31 -19.23 8.14
C ASN A 88 4.01 -20.73 8.21
N ALA A 89 4.44 -21.37 9.31
CA ALA A 89 4.21 -22.79 9.52
C ALA A 89 2.70 -23.03 9.68
N VAL A 90 2.16 -23.91 8.86
CA VAL A 90 0.78 -24.37 8.99
C VAL A 90 0.76 -25.58 9.94
N THR A 91 -0.33 -25.87 10.65
CA THR A 91 -0.40 -26.99 11.61
C THR A 91 0.03 -28.34 11.05
N ALA A 92 0.45 -29.26 11.93
CA ALA A 92 0.86 -30.63 11.56
C ALA A 92 -0.20 -31.43 10.78
N SER A 93 -1.50 -31.11 10.92
CA SER A 93 -2.58 -31.72 10.11
C SER A 93 -2.64 -31.23 8.67
N LYS A 94 -2.03 -30.06 8.36
CA LYS A 94 -1.87 -29.53 6.99
C LYS A 94 -0.44 -29.73 6.45
N ILE A 95 0.51 -30.20 7.28
CA ILE A 95 1.90 -30.46 6.90
C ILE A 95 2.08 -31.86 6.29
N SER A 96 1.29 -32.86 6.70
CA SER A 96 1.55 -34.26 6.33
C SER A 96 1.55 -34.55 4.83
N ASP A 97 0.93 -33.67 4.03
CA ASP A 97 0.84 -33.80 2.57
C ASP A 97 1.38 -32.55 1.82
N ASN A 98 2.30 -31.76 2.41
CA ASN A 98 2.94 -30.66 1.69
C ASN A 98 4.09 -31.15 0.78
N PRO A 99 3.94 -31.16 -0.56
CA PRO A 99 5.00 -31.60 -1.46
C PRO A 99 6.16 -30.58 -1.58
N TYR A 100 6.03 -29.38 -1.00
CA TYR A 100 7.00 -28.28 -1.12
C TYR A 100 7.89 -28.06 0.13
N GLY A 101 7.80 -28.94 1.13
CA GLY A 101 8.70 -29.00 2.29
C GLY A 101 8.27 -28.18 3.53
N GLU A 102 8.93 -28.41 4.66
CA GLU A 102 8.64 -27.79 5.96
C GLU A 102 9.09 -26.32 6.07
N THR A 103 9.89 -25.83 5.11
CA THR A 103 10.49 -24.49 5.18
C THR A 103 9.55 -23.40 4.70
N THR A 104 9.33 -22.40 5.54
CA THR A 104 8.45 -21.25 5.26
C THR A 104 9.23 -20.08 4.67
N LEU A 105 8.53 -19.15 4.03
CA LEU A 105 9.08 -17.89 3.56
C LEU A 105 9.72 -17.10 4.72
N LYS A 106 9.05 -17.03 5.88
CA LYS A 106 9.61 -16.38 7.08
C LYS A 106 10.92 -17.03 7.52
N ALA A 107 11.00 -18.36 7.53
CA ALA A 107 12.22 -19.09 7.88
C ALA A 107 13.35 -18.84 6.88
N ALA A 108 13.03 -18.82 5.58
CA ALA A 108 13.99 -18.51 4.52
C ALA A 108 14.55 -17.09 4.64
N VAL A 109 13.69 -16.09 4.85
CA VAL A 109 14.12 -14.68 5.00
C VAL A 109 14.96 -14.49 6.26
N ASN A 110 14.62 -15.16 7.36
CA ASN A 110 15.43 -15.12 8.59
C ASN A 110 16.81 -15.78 8.42
N GLY A 111 16.99 -16.60 7.38
CA GLY A 111 18.28 -17.20 7.05
C GLY A 111 19.19 -16.33 6.18
N LEU A 112 18.72 -15.16 5.73
CA LEU A 112 19.54 -14.17 5.02
C LEU A 112 20.59 -13.56 5.96
N ASP A 113 21.73 -13.16 5.39
CA ASP A 113 22.79 -12.47 6.12
C ASP A 113 22.42 -11.04 6.55
N SER A 114 21.56 -10.38 5.77
CA SER A 114 21.04 -9.05 6.03
C SER A 114 19.62 -8.91 5.49
N LYS A 115 18.81 -8.07 6.14
CA LYS A 115 17.51 -7.61 5.61
C LYS A 115 17.63 -6.34 4.77
N ASP A 116 18.81 -5.73 4.78
CA ASP A 116 19.18 -4.59 3.95
C ASP A 116 20.27 -5.03 2.98
N ASN A 117 19.98 -5.01 1.67
CA ASN A 117 20.92 -5.39 0.62
C ASN A 117 21.54 -6.79 0.83
N PRO A 118 20.73 -7.87 0.89
CA PRO A 118 21.21 -9.22 1.19
C PRO A 118 22.28 -9.68 0.19
N THR A 119 23.32 -10.37 0.68
CA THR A 119 24.41 -10.89 -0.17
C THR A 119 24.55 -12.41 -0.12
N SER A 120 23.94 -13.06 0.88
CA SER A 120 23.99 -14.50 1.05
C SER A 120 22.86 -15.01 1.93
N GLY A 121 22.68 -16.34 1.96
CA GLY A 121 21.74 -17.01 2.86
C GLY A 121 22.27 -18.36 3.35
N ASN A 122 21.75 -18.82 4.48
CA ASN A 122 22.02 -20.14 5.02
C ASN A 122 21.41 -21.26 4.14
N ALA A 123 21.61 -22.53 4.53
CA ALA A 123 21.09 -23.67 3.77
C ALA A 123 19.56 -23.62 3.57
N VAL A 124 18.81 -23.20 4.58
CA VAL A 124 17.34 -23.08 4.55
C VAL A 124 16.92 -22.08 3.46
N THR A 125 17.57 -20.91 3.43
CA THR A 125 17.33 -19.87 2.41
C THR A 125 17.61 -20.38 1.01
N LYS A 126 18.75 -21.06 0.83
CA LYS A 126 19.19 -21.53 -0.48
C LYS A 126 18.26 -22.59 -1.04
N GLU A 127 17.87 -23.57 -0.23
CA GLU A 127 16.94 -24.62 -0.66
C GLU A 127 15.54 -24.06 -0.94
N PHE A 128 15.08 -23.09 -0.15
CA PHE A 128 13.79 -22.43 -0.40
C PHE A 128 13.76 -21.68 -1.74
N ILE A 129 14.82 -20.92 -2.09
CA ILE A 129 14.90 -20.25 -3.40
C ILE A 129 14.93 -21.28 -4.53
N LYS A 130 15.66 -22.40 -4.36
CA LYS A 130 15.74 -23.46 -5.37
C LYS A 130 14.40 -24.18 -5.57
N SER A 131 13.55 -24.29 -4.55
CA SER A 131 12.24 -24.97 -4.68
C SER A 131 11.14 -24.08 -5.25
N HIS A 132 11.34 -22.76 -5.33
CA HIS A 132 10.29 -21.81 -5.72
C HIS A 132 10.76 -20.87 -6.85
N SER A 133 10.35 -21.17 -8.09
CA SER A 133 10.82 -20.45 -9.28
C SER A 133 10.42 -18.97 -9.34
N ALA A 134 9.50 -18.51 -8.48
CA ALA A 134 9.14 -17.10 -8.35
C ALA A 134 10.33 -16.23 -7.91
N TYR A 135 11.32 -16.82 -7.22
CA TYR A 135 12.51 -16.12 -6.74
C TYR A 135 13.68 -16.18 -7.72
N TRP A 136 13.53 -16.87 -8.85
CA TRP A 136 14.60 -17.00 -9.83
C TRP A 136 14.72 -15.76 -10.71
N THR A 137 15.96 -15.44 -11.08
CA THR A 137 16.17 -14.52 -12.19
C THR A 137 16.04 -15.32 -13.49
N LYS A 138 15.06 -14.95 -14.33
CA LYS A 138 14.76 -15.66 -15.58
C LYS A 138 15.11 -14.83 -16.82
N ASN A 139 15.55 -15.50 -17.87
CA ASN A 139 15.70 -14.89 -19.19
C ASN A 139 14.38 -14.88 -19.97
N LYS A 140 14.37 -14.32 -21.19
CA LYS A 140 13.15 -14.26 -22.04
C LYS A 140 12.59 -15.64 -22.44
N ALA A 141 13.41 -16.69 -22.40
CA ALA A 141 12.97 -18.05 -22.64
C ALA A 141 12.38 -18.72 -21.39
N GLY A 142 12.47 -18.07 -20.22
CA GLY A 142 12.00 -18.61 -18.94
C GLY A 142 13.06 -19.40 -18.17
N ASN A 143 14.28 -19.55 -18.72
CA ASN A 143 15.36 -20.30 -18.07
C ASN A 143 15.98 -19.47 -16.94
N ARG A 144 16.39 -20.14 -15.85
CA ARG A 144 17.10 -19.52 -14.73
C ARG A 144 18.48 -19.02 -15.18
N VAL A 145 18.83 -17.80 -14.79
CA VAL A 145 20.12 -17.16 -15.08
C VAL A 145 20.72 -16.51 -13.83
N ASN A 146 22.04 -16.38 -13.79
CA ASN A 146 22.75 -15.65 -12.74
C ASN A 146 22.77 -14.11 -13.00
N ASP A 147 23.44 -13.35 -12.14
CA ASP A 147 23.55 -11.88 -12.25
C ASP A 147 24.40 -11.43 -13.47
N GLN A 148 25.14 -12.35 -14.09
CA GLN A 148 25.82 -12.15 -15.37
C GLN A 148 24.95 -12.56 -16.57
N TYR A 149 23.67 -12.86 -16.33
CA TYR A 149 22.69 -13.27 -17.32
C TYR A 149 23.07 -14.54 -18.10
N GLN A 150 23.83 -15.42 -17.46
CA GLN A 150 24.20 -16.73 -17.98
C GLN A 150 23.24 -17.79 -17.44
N GLU A 151 22.79 -18.70 -18.29
CA GLU A 151 21.93 -19.81 -17.88
C GLU A 151 22.63 -20.69 -16.84
N VAL A 152 21.89 -21.05 -15.80
CA VAL A 152 22.35 -21.91 -14.71
C VAL A 152 21.34 -23.03 -14.47
N GLU A 153 21.83 -24.15 -13.96
CA GLU A 153 21.00 -25.28 -13.53
C GLU A 153 20.06 -24.85 -12.39
N GLU A 154 18.89 -25.49 -12.29
CA GLU A 154 17.88 -25.17 -11.27
C GLU A 154 18.41 -25.37 -9.83
N ASN A 155 19.39 -26.25 -9.64
CA ASN A 155 20.00 -26.53 -8.34
C ASN A 155 21.21 -25.63 -7.99
N ALA A 156 21.57 -24.68 -8.86
CA ALA A 156 22.67 -23.76 -8.63
C ALA A 156 22.43 -22.87 -7.39
N ASP A 157 23.53 -22.45 -6.76
CA ASP A 157 23.46 -21.52 -5.62
C ASP A 157 22.81 -20.19 -6.04
N PRO A 158 21.95 -19.58 -5.19
CA PRO A 158 21.27 -18.35 -5.55
C PRO A 158 22.21 -17.16 -5.78
N SER A 159 21.83 -16.30 -6.71
CA SER A 159 22.53 -15.05 -7.03
C SER A 159 22.09 -13.88 -6.14
N LEU A 160 22.77 -12.73 -6.22
CA LEU A 160 22.44 -11.55 -5.41
C LEU A 160 21.03 -11.04 -5.70
N SER A 161 20.62 -11.04 -6.98
CA SER A 161 19.27 -10.65 -7.37
C SER A 161 18.20 -11.59 -6.83
N GLU A 162 18.50 -12.88 -6.68
CA GLU A 162 17.55 -13.87 -6.13
C GLU A 162 17.38 -13.70 -4.62
N TYR A 163 18.44 -13.40 -3.86
CA TYR A 163 18.34 -13.03 -2.45
C TYR A 163 17.57 -11.72 -2.24
N ALA A 164 17.85 -10.70 -3.06
CA ALA A 164 17.12 -9.43 -3.04
C ALA A 164 15.62 -9.65 -3.34
N ARG A 165 15.30 -10.48 -4.34
CA ARG A 165 13.92 -10.82 -4.69
C ARG A 165 13.17 -11.52 -3.56
N LEU A 166 13.80 -12.46 -2.86
CA LEU A 166 13.23 -13.10 -1.67
C LEU A 166 12.89 -12.06 -0.60
N ASN A 167 13.85 -11.22 -0.25
CA ASN A 167 13.70 -10.19 0.77
C ASN A 167 12.60 -9.16 0.41
N ASN A 168 12.57 -8.69 -0.85
CA ASN A 168 11.60 -7.71 -1.29
C ASN A 168 10.18 -8.28 -1.42
N LYS A 169 10.05 -9.58 -1.77
CA LYS A 169 8.75 -10.26 -1.73
C LYS A 169 8.22 -10.37 -0.30
N TRP A 170 9.09 -10.70 0.66
CA TRP A 170 8.74 -10.68 2.09
C TRP A 170 8.30 -9.29 2.54
N LYS A 171 9.12 -8.25 2.28
CA LYS A 171 8.75 -6.85 2.58
C LYS A 171 7.38 -6.51 2.00
N THR A 172 7.13 -6.83 0.73
CA THR A 172 5.82 -6.58 0.08
C THR A 172 4.66 -7.22 0.82
N ILE A 173 4.79 -8.49 1.26
CA ILE A 173 3.75 -9.18 2.04
C ILE A 173 3.51 -8.45 3.38
N GLU A 174 4.58 -8.12 4.09
CA GLU A 174 4.52 -7.40 5.37
C GLU A 174 3.85 -6.03 5.22
N LYS A 175 4.16 -5.29 4.15
CA LYS A 175 3.50 -4.02 3.79
C LYS A 175 2.00 -4.18 3.73
N ARG A 176 1.55 -5.20 2.99
CA ARG A 176 0.12 -5.40 2.71
C ARG A 176 -0.63 -5.92 3.92
N ILE A 177 0.03 -6.71 4.77
CA ILE A 177 -0.53 -7.06 6.08
C ILE A 177 -0.76 -5.76 6.85
N ALA A 178 0.24 -4.88 6.97
CA ALA A 178 0.11 -3.61 7.68
C ALA A 178 -0.96 -2.69 7.08
N GLU A 179 -1.01 -2.53 5.75
CA GLU A 179 -2.02 -1.75 5.04
C GLU A 179 -3.44 -2.29 5.29
N LYS A 180 -3.62 -3.62 5.25
CA LYS A 180 -4.92 -4.27 5.52
C LYS A 180 -5.36 -4.06 6.97
N PHE A 181 -4.44 -4.20 7.92
CA PHE A 181 -4.72 -3.89 9.32
C PHE A 181 -5.11 -2.43 9.50
N TYR A 182 -4.31 -1.51 8.96
CA TYR A 182 -4.57 -0.08 9.06
C TYR A 182 -5.94 0.28 8.46
N ALA A 183 -6.26 -0.23 7.28
CA ALA A 183 -7.56 -0.03 6.66
C ALA A 183 -8.70 -0.58 7.54
N ALA A 184 -8.53 -1.75 8.14
CA ALA A 184 -9.53 -2.36 9.02
C ALA A 184 -9.76 -1.53 10.30
N ILE A 185 -8.70 -1.01 10.93
CA ILE A 185 -8.81 -0.23 12.19
C ILE A 185 -9.25 1.21 11.96
N SER A 186 -8.89 1.81 10.82
CA SER A 186 -9.24 3.21 10.47
C SER A 186 -10.68 3.35 9.96
N THR A 187 -11.26 2.29 9.38
CA THR A 187 -12.64 2.31 8.85
C THR A 187 -13.65 1.57 9.72
N GLY A 188 -13.18 0.77 10.69
CA GLY A 188 -14.02 -0.02 11.58
C GLY A 188 -14.64 0.77 12.73
N SER A 189 -15.66 0.19 13.36
CA SER A 189 -16.37 0.75 14.52
C SER A 189 -15.58 0.61 15.85
N TYR A 190 -14.26 0.44 15.78
CA TYR A 190 -13.36 0.20 16.92
C TYR A 190 -12.77 1.48 17.50
N SER A 191 -12.99 2.58 16.79
CA SER A 191 -12.63 3.91 17.23
C SER A 191 -13.85 4.63 17.81
N ASP A 192 -13.70 5.26 18.97
CA ASP A 192 -14.69 6.16 19.56
C ASP A 192 -14.09 7.55 19.65
N ARG A 193 -14.78 8.57 19.09
CA ARG A 193 -14.33 9.97 19.12
C ARG A 193 -12.90 10.16 18.63
N ASN A 194 -12.55 9.45 17.54
CA ASN A 194 -11.23 9.41 16.91
C ASN A 194 -10.10 8.86 17.81
N ILE A 195 -10.45 8.06 18.81
CA ILE A 195 -9.52 7.27 19.61
C ILE A 195 -9.74 5.81 19.25
N PHE A 196 -8.72 5.19 18.66
CA PHE A 196 -8.69 3.76 18.41
C PHE A 196 -8.45 3.01 19.72
N GLU A 197 -9.22 1.94 19.95
CA GLU A 197 -9.05 1.04 21.09
C GLU A 197 -8.76 -0.38 20.57
N GLU A 198 -7.50 -0.82 20.71
CA GLU A 198 -7.05 -2.14 20.23
C GLU A 198 -7.88 -3.28 20.85
N GLU A 199 -8.27 -3.14 22.11
CA GLU A 199 -9.13 -4.11 22.81
C GLU A 199 -10.47 -4.34 22.08
N ARG A 200 -11.12 -3.26 21.60
CA ARG A 200 -12.40 -3.37 20.90
C ARG A 200 -12.22 -4.07 19.56
N TYR A 201 -11.13 -3.76 18.87
CA TYR A 201 -10.78 -4.42 17.63
C TYR A 201 -10.56 -5.92 17.86
N MET A 202 -9.71 -6.31 18.82
CA MET A 202 -9.48 -7.72 19.15
C MET A 202 -10.77 -8.47 19.51
N ARG A 203 -11.63 -7.87 20.35
CA ARG A 203 -12.93 -8.46 20.72
C ARG A 203 -13.84 -8.67 19.50
N SER A 204 -13.80 -7.75 18.53
CA SER A 204 -14.57 -7.89 17.30
C SER A 204 -14.08 -9.03 16.42
N LEU A 205 -12.76 -9.23 16.33
CA LEU A 205 -12.17 -10.30 15.53
C LEU A 205 -12.54 -11.67 16.11
N ALA A 206 -12.55 -11.78 17.43
CA ALA A 206 -12.80 -13.05 18.05
C ALA A 206 -14.29 -13.39 18.26
N ALA A 207 -15.21 -12.47 17.93
CA ALA A 207 -16.59 -12.84 17.61
C ALA A 207 -16.70 -13.58 16.26
N SER A 208 -15.69 -13.47 15.37
CA SER A 208 -15.62 -14.13 14.07
C SER A 208 -14.75 -15.40 14.05
N VAL A 209 -13.88 -15.57 15.05
CA VAL A 209 -12.97 -16.72 15.19
C VAL A 209 -13.28 -17.43 16.50
N GLU A 210 -13.87 -18.63 16.43
CA GLU A 210 -14.37 -19.41 17.59
C GLU A 210 -13.34 -19.70 18.71
N ASN A 211 -12.05 -19.36 18.55
CA ASN A 211 -10.97 -19.87 19.41
C ASN A 211 -9.95 -18.87 20.01
N ASN A 212 -10.11 -17.53 20.01
CA ASN A 212 -9.01 -16.64 20.45
C ASN A 212 -9.29 -15.47 21.44
N ILE A 213 -10.25 -15.59 22.37
CA ILE A 213 -10.35 -14.67 23.55
C ILE A 213 -10.19 -15.40 24.89
N ALA A 214 -9.51 -16.54 24.93
CA ALA A 214 -9.39 -17.25 26.19
C ALA A 214 -8.49 -16.52 27.21
N VAL A 215 -7.62 -15.58 26.79
CA VAL A 215 -6.74 -14.85 27.72
C VAL A 215 -6.43 -13.42 27.25
N LEU A 216 -7.41 -12.52 27.24
CA LEU A 216 -7.08 -11.10 27.52
C LEU A 216 -6.81 -11.02 29.02
N ASN A 217 -5.57 -11.30 29.43
CA ASN A 217 -5.15 -11.09 30.82
C ASN A 217 -4.88 -9.58 31.04
N GLU A 218 -4.88 -9.12 32.29
CA GLU A 218 -4.53 -7.73 32.63
C GLU A 218 -3.09 -7.32 32.20
N ALA A 219 -2.28 -8.27 31.69
CA ALA A 219 -0.90 -8.05 31.27
C ALA A 219 -0.71 -7.97 29.75
N THR A 220 -1.79 -8.09 28.95
CA THR A 220 -1.70 -7.96 27.49
C THR A 220 -1.49 -6.49 27.13
N PRO A 221 -0.38 -6.11 26.48
CA PRO A 221 -0.21 -4.74 26.03
C PRO A 221 -1.25 -4.43 24.94
N LEU A 222 -1.95 -3.31 25.10
CA LEU A 222 -3.05 -2.89 24.24
C LEU A 222 -2.98 -1.39 24.00
N PHE A 223 -2.99 -1.00 22.74
CA PHE A 223 -2.93 0.39 22.36
C PHE A 223 -4.28 1.10 22.52
N LYS A 224 -4.21 2.35 23.00
CA LYS A 224 -5.32 3.29 22.99
C LYS A 224 -4.81 4.69 22.66
N GLY A 225 -5.16 5.19 21.48
CA GLY A 225 -4.64 6.45 20.99
C GLY A 225 -5.21 6.89 19.65
N ILE A 226 -4.64 7.96 19.11
CA ILE A 226 -5.02 8.53 17.83
C ILE A 226 -4.16 7.87 16.74
N LEU A 227 -4.78 7.48 15.63
CA LEU A 227 -4.09 6.85 14.50
C LEU A 227 -3.48 7.90 13.56
N THR A 228 -2.48 8.64 14.04
CA THR A 228 -1.90 9.82 13.34
C THR A 228 -1.02 9.49 12.14
N SER A 229 -0.45 8.28 12.08
CA SER A 229 0.32 7.85 10.92
C SER A 229 -0.61 7.23 9.88
N LYS A 230 -0.65 7.79 8.66
CA LYS A 230 -0.87 6.93 7.48
C LYS A 230 0.30 5.96 7.41
N VAL A 231 0.07 4.75 6.91
CA VAL A 231 1.12 3.74 6.70
C VAL A 231 2.10 4.23 5.62
N GLU A 232 2.97 5.17 5.99
CA GLU A 232 4.15 5.50 5.24
C GLU A 232 5.31 4.81 5.97
N ASP A 233 6.05 3.99 5.23
CA ASP A 233 7.27 3.30 5.66
C ASP A 233 7.16 1.99 6.45
N PHE A 234 6.04 1.26 6.37
CA PHE A 234 5.87 -0.04 7.02
C PHE A 234 6.02 0.13 8.54
N ASP A 235 4.94 0.14 9.31
CA ASP A 235 4.53 -1.10 9.96
C ASP A 235 3.65 -0.64 11.12
N VAL A 236 2.33 -0.78 11.04
CA VAL A 236 1.44 -0.50 12.18
C VAL A 236 1.83 -1.29 13.44
N PHE A 237 2.67 -2.32 13.31
CA PHE A 237 3.25 -3.07 14.41
C PHE A 237 4.57 -2.54 14.96
N ASN A 238 5.29 -1.69 14.22
CA ASN A 238 6.54 -1.06 14.70
C ASN A 238 6.46 0.45 14.85
N VAL A 239 5.35 1.07 14.43
CA VAL A 239 5.11 2.50 14.66
C VAL A 239 4.68 2.69 16.11
N GLN A 240 5.53 3.39 16.85
CA GLN A 240 5.18 3.93 18.16
C GLN A 240 4.60 5.32 18.01
N THR A 241 3.51 5.57 18.72
CA THR A 241 2.93 6.90 18.86
C THR A 241 2.64 7.18 20.33
N GLU A 242 2.50 8.45 20.68
CA GLU A 242 2.00 8.82 22.00
C GLU A 242 0.58 8.27 22.19
N ASP A 243 0.42 7.41 23.19
CA ASP A 243 -0.87 6.97 23.69
C ASP A 243 -1.62 8.13 24.38
N ILE A 244 -2.86 7.89 24.78
CA ILE A 244 -3.64 8.91 25.51
C ILE A 244 -3.02 9.34 26.86
N ASN A 245 -2.01 8.61 27.38
CA ASN A 245 -1.31 8.92 28.62
C ASN A 245 0.04 9.63 28.36
N GLY A 246 0.39 9.93 27.12
CA GLY A 246 1.65 10.56 26.73
C GLY A 246 2.87 9.62 26.74
N SER A 247 2.65 8.31 26.71
CA SER A 247 3.70 7.28 26.59
C SER A 247 3.79 6.81 25.15
N GLN A 248 5.01 6.60 24.64
CA GLN A 248 5.23 6.00 23.33
C GLN A 248 4.89 4.51 23.39
N ASP A 249 3.94 4.07 22.57
CA ASP A 249 3.52 2.67 22.49
C ASP A 249 3.16 2.28 21.04
N TYR A 250 3.23 0.99 20.72
CA TYR A 250 2.95 0.49 19.37
C TYR A 250 1.46 0.61 19.03
N ILE A 251 1.14 1.01 17.80
CA ILE A 251 -0.27 1.14 17.36
C ILE A 251 -1.02 -0.20 17.40
N LEU A 252 -0.35 -1.29 17.00
CA LEU A 252 -0.85 -2.65 17.12
C LEU A 252 0.25 -3.56 17.65
N HIS A 253 -0.10 -4.48 18.53
CA HIS A 253 0.81 -5.49 19.05
C HIS A 253 0.67 -6.74 18.19
N ARG A 254 1.67 -7.01 17.32
CA ARG A 254 1.60 -8.11 16.34
C ARG A 254 1.34 -9.47 16.96
N GLU A 255 1.95 -9.71 18.11
CA GLU A 255 1.80 -10.90 18.95
C GLU A 255 0.35 -11.19 19.37
N ASN A 256 -0.53 -10.19 19.34
CA ASN A 256 -1.95 -10.37 19.63
C ASN A 256 -2.74 -10.96 18.44
N TYR A 257 -2.19 -10.88 17.22
CA TYR A 257 -2.85 -11.33 15.97
C TYR A 257 -2.14 -12.51 15.30
N GLN A 258 -0.98 -12.89 15.83
CA GLN A 258 -0.23 -14.08 15.48
C GLN A 258 -0.35 -15.03 16.68
N SER A 259 -0.87 -16.23 16.54
CA SER A 259 -1.02 -17.15 17.67
C SER A 259 0.36 -17.59 18.14
N ASN A 260 0.88 -16.82 19.10
CA ASN A 260 1.90 -17.18 20.07
C ASN A 260 1.88 -16.13 21.20
N ALA A 261 0.74 -16.02 21.89
CA ALA A 261 0.68 -15.38 23.21
C ALA A 261 1.35 -16.26 24.30
N ALA A 262 2.43 -16.96 23.94
CA ALA A 262 3.36 -17.62 24.84
C ALA A 262 4.76 -17.55 24.23
N LEU A 263 5.42 -16.42 24.50
CA LEU A 263 6.88 -16.35 24.58
C LEU A 263 7.42 -17.61 25.28
N ASP A 264 8.36 -18.31 24.64
CA ASP A 264 9.18 -19.44 25.15
C ASP A 264 8.50 -20.79 25.49
N ALA A 265 7.24 -21.05 25.12
CA ALA A 265 6.67 -22.39 25.28
C ALA A 265 6.80 -23.18 23.96
N ASN A 266 7.64 -24.22 23.96
CA ASN A 266 7.79 -25.28 22.96
C ASN A 266 6.75 -25.25 21.82
N GLU A 267 7.23 -25.09 20.58
CA GLU A 267 6.47 -25.33 19.34
C GLU A 267 5.59 -26.57 19.51
N ASN A 268 4.30 -26.35 19.81
CA ASN A 268 3.36 -27.44 19.86
C ASN A 268 2.82 -27.61 18.44
N PRO A 269 3.06 -28.74 17.76
CA PRO A 269 2.69 -28.95 16.35
C PRO A 269 1.18 -28.84 16.03
N ASN A 270 0.34 -28.56 17.04
CA ASN A 270 -1.12 -28.55 16.98
C ASN A 270 -1.74 -27.16 17.25
N GLN A 271 -1.05 -26.05 17.05
CA GLN A 271 -1.65 -24.71 17.19
C GLN A 271 -1.92 -24.06 15.82
N ASP A 272 -3.19 -23.75 15.60
CA ASP A 272 -3.80 -23.34 14.34
C ASP A 272 -3.17 -22.08 13.72
N ALA A 273 -3.28 -21.99 12.40
CA ALA A 273 -2.97 -20.79 11.64
C ALA A 273 -3.73 -19.58 12.22
N THR A 274 -3.12 -18.42 12.07
CA THR A 274 -3.46 -17.20 12.79
C THR A 274 -4.47 -16.30 12.07
N PHE A 275 -4.95 -15.25 12.75
CA PHE A 275 -5.84 -14.26 12.14
C PHE A 275 -5.26 -13.68 10.84
N VAL A 276 -3.95 -13.43 10.82
CA VAL A 276 -3.24 -12.92 9.64
C VAL A 276 -3.24 -13.94 8.50
N GLU A 277 -2.88 -15.20 8.77
CA GLU A 277 -2.83 -16.23 7.73
C GLU A 277 -4.19 -16.69 7.24
N ASP A 278 -5.25 -16.59 8.05
CA ASP A 278 -6.60 -16.93 7.60
C ASP A 278 -7.29 -15.79 6.83
N ASN A 279 -7.07 -14.53 7.23
CA ASN A 279 -7.84 -13.40 6.69
C ASN A 279 -7.10 -12.58 5.63
N TYR A 280 -5.78 -12.45 5.73
CA TYR A 280 -5.00 -11.53 4.89
C TYR A 280 -4.10 -12.22 3.89
N ILE A 281 -3.40 -13.28 4.31
CA ILE A 281 -2.48 -14.01 3.44
C ILE A 281 -3.15 -14.54 2.16
N PRO A 282 -4.36 -15.13 2.17
CA PRO A 282 -4.95 -15.67 0.94
C PRO A 282 -5.19 -14.60 -0.13
N ASP A 283 -5.67 -13.43 0.30
CA ASP A 283 -5.88 -12.31 -0.62
C ASP A 283 -4.57 -11.71 -1.12
N ILE A 284 -3.59 -11.51 -0.23
CA ILE A 284 -2.26 -11.01 -0.60
C ILE A 284 -1.61 -11.94 -1.63
N TYR A 285 -1.64 -13.24 -1.39
CA TYR A 285 -1.04 -14.23 -2.26
C TYR A 285 -1.71 -14.31 -3.64
N ARG A 286 -3.04 -14.14 -3.71
CA ARG A 286 -3.74 -14.00 -5.00
C ARG A 286 -3.31 -12.74 -5.75
N GLN A 287 -3.11 -11.62 -5.05
CA GLN A 287 -2.58 -10.40 -5.68
C GLN A 287 -1.16 -10.63 -6.21
N LEU A 288 -0.31 -11.32 -5.43
CA LEU A 288 1.05 -11.67 -5.85
C LEU A 288 1.08 -12.56 -7.12
N LEU A 289 0.08 -13.43 -7.34
CA LEU A 289 -0.03 -14.18 -8.60
C LEU A 289 -0.27 -13.27 -9.81
N VAL A 290 -1.00 -12.17 -9.66
CA VAL A 290 -1.20 -11.19 -10.73
C VAL A 290 0.10 -10.49 -11.06
N GLU A 291 0.87 -10.11 -10.04
CA GLU A 291 2.19 -9.50 -10.21
C GLU A 291 3.18 -10.47 -10.85
N GLN A 292 3.20 -11.73 -10.39
CA GLN A 292 4.08 -12.76 -10.93
C GLN A 292 3.75 -13.03 -12.41
N TYR A 293 2.47 -13.02 -12.78
CA TYR A 293 2.06 -13.09 -14.19
C TYR A 293 2.64 -11.92 -15.01
N ILE A 294 2.58 -10.70 -14.50
CA ILE A 294 3.15 -9.54 -15.18
C ILE A 294 4.67 -9.68 -15.31
N LEU A 295 5.36 -10.11 -14.25
CA LEU A 295 6.80 -10.36 -14.27
C LEU A 295 7.21 -11.44 -15.28
N ASP A 296 6.42 -12.51 -15.41
CA ASP A 296 6.76 -13.63 -16.28
C ASP A 296 6.34 -13.40 -17.74
N LYS A 297 5.21 -12.73 -17.99
CA LYS A 297 4.59 -12.65 -19.32
C LYS A 297 4.54 -11.24 -19.92
N SER A 298 4.66 -10.21 -19.10
CA SER A 298 4.46 -8.81 -19.51
C SER A 298 5.56 -7.87 -19.02
N TYR A 299 6.74 -8.37 -18.65
CA TYR A 299 7.83 -7.57 -18.09
C TYR A 299 8.22 -6.38 -18.97
N ASP A 300 8.34 -6.60 -20.29
CA ASP A 300 8.70 -5.57 -21.27
C ASP A 300 7.69 -4.40 -21.31
N THR A 301 6.46 -4.60 -20.79
CA THR A 301 5.43 -3.54 -20.71
C THR A 301 5.68 -2.58 -19.56
N LEU A 302 6.36 -3.02 -18.49
CA LEU A 302 6.66 -2.19 -17.31
C LEU A 302 7.47 -0.96 -17.70
N GLY A 303 8.40 -1.11 -18.64
CA GLY A 303 9.23 -0.02 -19.13
C GLY A 303 8.48 1.03 -19.95
N ARG A 304 7.21 0.78 -20.30
CA ARG A 304 6.33 1.65 -21.09
C ARG A 304 5.26 2.33 -20.24
N THR A 305 5.13 1.98 -18.96
CA THR A 305 4.15 2.57 -18.04
C THR A 305 4.43 4.03 -17.73
N SER A 306 5.67 4.49 -18.00
CA SER A 306 6.15 5.83 -17.66
C SER A 306 6.00 6.13 -16.17
N ALA A 307 6.30 5.15 -15.31
CA ALA A 307 6.19 5.32 -13.87
C ALA A 307 7.06 6.47 -13.35
N ARG A 308 6.60 7.15 -12.29
CA ARG A 308 7.28 8.26 -11.61
C ARG A 308 7.26 8.00 -10.11
N HIS A 309 8.39 8.20 -9.44
CA HIS A 309 8.45 8.31 -7.99
C HIS A 309 8.39 9.79 -7.62
N ILE A 310 7.40 10.20 -6.84
CA ILE A 310 7.16 11.61 -6.53
C ILE A 310 6.85 11.81 -5.05
N ASN A 311 7.21 12.99 -4.55
CA ASN A 311 6.64 13.55 -3.34
C ASN A 311 5.82 14.78 -3.74
N VAL A 312 4.62 14.91 -3.18
CA VAL A 312 3.72 16.03 -3.46
C VAL A 312 3.29 16.68 -2.16
N LEU A 313 3.29 18.01 -2.15
CA LEU A 313 2.59 18.83 -1.17
C LEU A 313 1.44 19.55 -1.88
N SER A 314 0.22 19.43 -1.36
CA SER A 314 -1.00 20.00 -1.93
C SER A 314 -1.79 20.77 -0.86
N ILE A 315 -1.67 22.09 -0.82
CA ILE A 315 -2.38 22.92 0.17
C ILE A 315 -3.60 23.60 -0.47
N THR A 316 -4.75 23.48 0.19
CA THR A 316 -6.00 24.13 -0.22
C THR A 316 -6.08 25.56 0.33
N LYS A 317 -6.57 26.50 -0.46
CA LYS A 317 -6.83 27.89 -0.05
C LYS A 317 -7.87 27.93 1.07
N ASN A 318 -7.53 28.63 2.16
CA ASN A 318 -8.51 29.10 3.13
C ASN A 318 -9.28 30.29 2.54
N THR A 319 -10.61 30.22 2.48
CA THR A 319 -11.43 31.31 1.91
C THR A 319 -11.44 32.58 2.74
N ASN A 320 -11.34 32.48 4.06
CA ASN A 320 -11.25 33.61 4.99
C ASN A 320 -9.87 34.27 4.93
N TYR A 321 -8.83 33.49 4.62
CA TYR A 321 -7.44 33.93 4.54
C TYR A 321 -6.80 33.51 3.21
N SER A 322 -7.37 34.00 2.11
CA SER A 322 -7.04 33.58 0.72
C SER A 322 -5.56 33.65 0.30
N LYS A 323 -4.74 34.43 1.01
CA LYS A 323 -3.30 34.54 0.76
C LYS A 323 -2.43 33.67 1.68
N GLY A 324 -2.99 33.06 2.72
CA GLY A 324 -2.24 32.28 3.71
C GLY A 324 -1.47 31.12 3.08
N ALA A 325 -2.17 30.27 2.33
CA ALA A 325 -1.59 29.09 1.68
C ALA A 325 -0.45 29.47 0.70
N VAL A 326 -0.69 30.43 -0.19
CA VAL A 326 0.33 30.87 -1.17
C VAL A 326 1.53 31.51 -0.48
N ASN A 327 1.33 32.26 0.60
CA ASN A 327 2.44 32.84 1.36
C ASN A 327 3.27 31.78 2.07
N LEU A 328 2.61 30.77 2.67
CA LEU A 328 3.28 29.65 3.33
C LEU A 328 4.15 28.87 2.34
N MET A 329 3.55 28.49 1.21
CA MET A 329 4.25 27.78 0.14
C MET A 329 5.46 28.57 -0.39
N ASN A 330 5.28 29.87 -0.64
CA ASN A 330 6.39 30.73 -1.09
C ASN A 330 7.47 30.90 -0.02
N ASN A 331 7.10 31.02 1.26
CA ASN A 331 8.07 31.14 2.34
C ASN A 331 8.90 29.86 2.45
N PHE A 332 8.26 28.68 2.39
CA PHE A 332 8.96 27.40 2.35
C PHE A 332 9.88 27.28 1.14
N ILE A 333 9.38 27.56 -0.07
CA ILE A 333 10.19 27.54 -1.30
C ILE A 333 11.45 28.41 -1.13
N LYS A 334 11.29 29.63 -0.63
CA LYS A 334 12.39 30.58 -0.50
C LYS A 334 13.39 30.18 0.58
N THR A 335 12.92 29.77 1.75
CA THR A 335 13.75 29.54 2.94
C THR A 335 14.30 28.13 3.04
N LYS A 336 13.70 27.17 2.32
CA LYS A 336 14.11 25.76 2.35
C LYS A 336 14.51 25.25 0.98
N ILE A 337 13.76 25.53 -0.09
CA ILE A 337 14.11 24.99 -1.42
C ILE A 337 15.25 25.78 -2.09
N PHE A 338 15.14 27.11 -2.08
CA PHE A 338 16.09 28.06 -2.65
C PHE A 338 17.08 28.61 -1.61
N ASP A 339 17.33 27.86 -0.54
CA ASP A 339 18.41 28.18 0.39
C ASP A 339 19.76 27.61 -0.09
N ASN A 340 20.69 28.52 -0.37
CA ASN A 340 22.05 28.16 -0.77
C ASN A 340 22.78 27.39 0.35
N ALA A 341 22.52 27.76 1.61
CA ALA A 341 23.18 27.20 2.79
C ALA A 341 22.65 25.81 3.19
N ARG A 342 21.54 25.35 2.61
CA ARG A 342 20.93 24.06 2.93
C ARG A 342 21.93 22.91 2.78
N ALA A 343 22.13 22.10 3.82
CA ALA A 343 22.96 20.90 3.70
C ALA A 343 22.17 19.72 3.13
N ASP A 344 20.93 19.55 3.59
CA ASP A 344 20.14 18.34 3.36
C ASP A 344 19.27 18.43 2.10
N ASN A 345 18.82 17.30 1.60
CA ASN A 345 17.85 17.24 0.51
C ASN A 345 16.44 17.50 1.01
N ILE A 346 15.59 18.07 0.15
CA ILE A 346 14.14 18.15 0.42
C ILE A 346 13.58 16.74 0.33
N THR A 347 12.89 16.30 1.37
CA THR A 347 12.23 14.98 1.47
C THR A 347 10.73 15.16 1.68
N LEU A 348 9.99 14.05 1.75
CA LEU A 348 8.60 14.08 2.18
C LEU A 348 8.44 14.71 3.57
N ASP A 349 9.36 14.46 4.51
CA ASP A 349 9.32 15.09 5.85
C ASP A 349 9.40 16.61 5.77
N SER A 350 10.18 17.14 4.82
CA SER A 350 10.22 18.58 4.57
C SER A 350 8.84 19.12 4.16
N PHE A 351 8.05 18.35 3.41
CA PHE A 351 6.68 18.70 3.06
C PHE A 351 5.70 18.50 4.22
N LYS A 352 5.89 17.47 5.05
CA LYS A 352 5.09 17.23 6.26
C LYS A 352 5.19 18.40 7.24
N VAL A 353 6.37 19.01 7.38
CA VAL A 353 6.53 20.25 8.16
C VAL A 353 5.62 21.37 7.64
N VAL A 354 5.50 21.55 6.31
CA VAL A 354 4.60 22.56 5.74
C VAL A 354 3.13 22.19 5.93
N SER A 355 2.80 20.89 5.79
CA SER A 355 1.48 20.35 6.08
C SER A 355 1.06 20.65 7.52
N ASN A 356 1.91 20.30 8.48
CA ASN A 356 1.70 20.56 9.91
C ASN A 356 1.58 22.05 10.22
N ALA A 357 2.42 22.89 9.59
CA ALA A 357 2.32 24.34 9.70
C ALA A 357 0.95 24.87 9.25
N TRP A 358 0.39 24.31 8.17
CA TRP A 358 -0.92 24.69 7.66
C TRP A 358 -2.09 24.18 8.50
N ILE A 359 -1.97 22.99 9.07
CA ILE A 359 -2.91 22.44 10.05
C ILE A 359 -2.93 23.34 11.30
N GLY A 360 -1.77 23.74 11.79
CA GLY A 360 -1.58 24.54 12.99
C GLY A 360 -1.03 23.74 14.16
N THR A 361 -1.10 24.30 15.37
CA THR A 361 -0.45 23.72 16.56
C THR A 361 -1.44 23.38 17.65
N PHE A 362 -1.15 22.30 18.36
CA PHE A 362 -1.89 21.85 19.55
C PHE A 362 -1.03 21.96 20.82
N MET A 363 0.18 22.51 20.69
CA MET A 363 1.18 22.57 21.74
C MET A 363 1.05 23.85 22.57
N SER A 364 1.76 23.90 23.70
CA SER A 364 1.95 25.15 24.43
C SER A 364 2.73 26.16 23.58
N GLU A 365 2.56 27.44 23.87
CA GLU A 365 3.31 28.50 23.17
C GLU A 365 4.83 28.35 23.27
N ALA A 366 5.33 27.95 24.45
CA ALA A 366 6.77 27.80 24.66
C ALA A 366 7.36 26.72 23.74
N ASP A 367 6.65 25.60 23.59
CA ASP A 367 7.11 24.48 22.76
C ASP A 367 6.95 24.80 21.27
N TYR A 368 5.81 25.38 20.88
CA TYR A 368 5.54 25.69 19.48
C TYR A 368 6.53 26.71 18.90
N ASN A 369 6.91 27.73 19.67
CA ASN A 369 7.86 28.76 19.21
C ASN A 369 9.24 28.21 18.84
N ALA A 370 9.59 27.02 19.34
CA ALA A 370 10.86 26.34 19.04
C ALA A 370 10.80 25.48 17.77
N THR A 371 9.62 25.25 17.18
CA THR A 371 9.46 24.34 16.03
C THR A 371 9.69 25.04 14.69
N GLU A 372 9.90 24.23 13.65
CA GLU A 372 10.09 24.72 12.28
C GLU A 372 8.79 25.28 11.69
N GLU A 373 7.66 24.65 12.01
CA GLU A 373 6.31 25.04 11.60
C GLU A 373 6.01 26.49 12.01
N TYR A 374 6.35 26.86 13.25
CA TYR A 374 6.18 28.22 13.73
C TYR A 374 7.01 29.23 12.93
N GLN A 375 8.28 28.92 12.62
CA GLN A 375 9.14 29.82 11.85
C GLN A 375 8.62 30.00 10.42
N LEU A 376 8.10 28.94 9.80
CA LEU A 376 7.46 29.00 8.48
C LEU A 376 6.19 29.86 8.51
N MET A 377 5.31 29.64 9.49
CA MET A 377 4.06 30.38 9.61
C MET A 377 4.27 31.85 9.92
N LYS A 378 5.20 32.17 10.84
CA LYS A 378 5.56 33.56 11.18
C LYS A 378 6.04 34.36 9.98
N GLY A 379 6.72 33.72 9.03
CA GLY A 379 7.16 34.35 7.79
C GLY A 379 6.08 34.48 6.71
N ALA A 380 4.94 33.79 6.88
CA ALA A 380 3.91 33.61 5.85
C ALA A 380 2.56 34.28 6.19
N VAL A 381 2.14 34.20 7.46
CA VAL A 381 0.85 34.68 7.95
C VAL A 381 1.08 35.67 9.10
N PRO A 382 0.53 36.89 9.04
CA PRO A 382 0.90 37.96 9.98
C PRO A 382 0.16 37.92 11.32
N GLU A 383 -0.98 37.24 11.41
CA GLU A 383 -1.86 37.31 12.58
C GLU A 383 -1.71 36.05 13.45
N TYR A 384 -1.02 36.23 14.58
CA TYR A 384 -0.75 35.22 15.59
C TYR A 384 -1.47 35.63 16.88
N GLU A 385 -2.29 34.73 17.42
CA GLU A 385 -3.06 34.94 18.64
C GLU A 385 -2.73 33.88 19.69
N VAL A 386 -2.88 34.26 20.95
CA VAL A 386 -2.69 33.37 22.10
C VAL A 386 -3.93 33.46 22.96
N VAL A 387 -4.71 32.36 22.99
CA VAL A 387 -5.96 32.30 23.73
C VAL A 387 -5.85 31.19 24.77
N GLY A 388 -5.68 31.59 26.03
CA GLY A 388 -5.35 30.67 27.11
C GLY A 388 -3.90 30.20 27.03
N VAL A 389 -3.68 28.89 26.87
CA VAL A 389 -2.34 28.24 26.86
C VAL A 389 -1.86 27.85 25.47
N ASN A 390 -2.76 27.82 24.48
CA ASN A 390 -2.46 27.33 23.13
C ASN A 390 -2.46 28.50 22.14
N PRO A 391 -1.35 28.73 21.42
CA PRO A 391 -1.31 29.73 20.37
C PRO A 391 -1.94 29.21 19.07
N TYR A 392 -2.34 30.12 18.19
CA TYR A 392 -2.70 29.78 16.82
C TYR A 392 -2.40 30.91 15.85
N PHE A 393 -2.20 30.55 14.59
CA PHE A 393 -2.18 31.51 13.48
C PHE A 393 -3.55 31.55 12.85
N LYS A 394 -4.08 32.74 12.60
CA LYS A 394 -5.34 32.90 11.90
C LYS A 394 -5.24 32.37 10.46
N GLY A 395 -6.27 31.64 10.02
CA GLY A 395 -6.33 31.07 8.68
C GLY A 395 -5.64 29.71 8.48
N THR A 396 -5.06 29.12 9.53
CA THR A 396 -4.77 27.69 9.56
C THR A 396 -6.05 26.90 9.89
N SER A 397 -6.06 25.58 9.66
CA SER A 397 -7.21 24.75 10.01
C SER A 397 -7.56 24.82 11.51
N TYR A 398 -6.54 24.78 12.38
CA TYR A 398 -6.71 24.95 13.82
C TYR A 398 -7.10 26.38 14.20
N GLY A 399 -6.55 27.39 13.52
CA GLY A 399 -6.91 28.79 13.76
C GLY A 399 -8.39 29.06 13.49
N ASP A 400 -8.90 28.60 12.35
CA ASP A 400 -10.33 28.71 12.00
C ASP A 400 -11.21 28.01 13.04
N MET A 401 -10.79 26.82 13.53
CA MET A 401 -11.49 26.10 14.58
C MET A 401 -11.53 26.91 15.89
N MET A 402 -10.41 27.52 16.29
CA MET A 402 -10.33 28.33 17.51
C MET A 402 -11.18 29.60 17.41
N GLU A 403 -11.17 30.29 16.28
CA GLU A 403 -12.02 31.47 16.02
C GLU A 403 -13.52 31.10 16.08
N GLU A 404 -13.91 29.88 15.68
CA GLU A 404 -15.29 29.40 15.81
C GLU A 404 -15.66 29.03 17.26
N ILE A 405 -14.73 28.44 18.02
CA ILE A 405 -14.96 28.09 19.43
C ILE A 405 -15.11 29.33 20.31
N GLU A 406 -14.34 30.39 20.06
CA GLU A 406 -14.49 31.66 20.78
C GLU A 406 -15.91 32.23 20.68
N LYS A 407 -16.57 32.06 19.53
CA LYS A 407 -17.96 32.49 19.34
C LYS A 407 -18.94 31.73 20.24
N ILE A 408 -18.65 30.48 20.61
CA ILE A 408 -19.48 29.67 21.52
C ILE A 408 -19.38 30.22 22.95
N ASN A 409 -18.19 30.61 23.39
CA ASN A 409 -17.95 31.09 24.76
C ASN A 409 -18.58 32.46 25.05
N ASP A 410 -18.79 33.29 24.02
CA ASP A 410 -19.26 34.68 24.17
C ASP A 410 -20.78 34.86 24.06
N ASN A 411 -21.56 33.84 23.65
CA ASN A 411 -22.97 34.03 23.32
C ASN A 411 -23.90 32.88 23.76
N PRO A 412 -24.76 33.08 24.77
CA PRO A 412 -25.67 32.05 25.29
C PRO A 412 -26.80 31.63 24.34
N ASN A 413 -26.86 32.15 23.10
CA ASN A 413 -27.91 31.87 22.11
C ASN A 413 -27.41 31.19 20.81
N LEU A 414 -26.13 30.81 20.68
CA LEU A 414 -25.59 30.25 19.43
C LEU A 414 -25.71 28.72 19.33
N SER A 415 -26.95 28.23 19.19
CA SER A 415 -27.22 26.82 18.91
C SER A 415 -26.57 26.30 17.62
N GLN A 416 -26.35 27.14 16.61
CA GLN A 416 -25.84 26.70 15.31
C GLN A 416 -24.34 26.39 15.30
N HIS A 417 -23.52 27.19 16.00
CA HIS A 417 -22.08 26.93 16.13
C HIS A 417 -21.83 25.83 17.15
N GLU A 418 -22.58 25.81 18.25
CA GLU A 418 -22.49 24.78 19.28
C GLU A 418 -22.89 23.38 18.74
N ASN A 419 -23.86 23.29 17.84
CA ASN A 419 -24.25 22.00 17.22
C ASN A 419 -23.10 21.29 16.48
N ALA A 420 -22.19 22.04 15.85
CA ALA A 420 -21.03 21.47 15.16
C ALA A 420 -20.03 20.81 16.13
N TYR A 421 -20.04 21.22 17.40
CA TYR A 421 -19.14 20.75 18.47
C TYR A 421 -19.86 19.97 19.58
N THR A 422 -21.19 19.80 19.53
CA THR A 422 -21.93 18.96 20.50
C THR A 422 -22.55 17.73 19.88
N GLY A 423 -22.51 17.60 18.55
CA GLY A 423 -23.09 16.47 17.83
C GLY A 423 -24.60 16.35 18.07
N THR A 424 -25.32 17.48 18.10
CA THR A 424 -26.74 17.55 18.52
C THR A 424 -26.93 17.15 20.00
N ASN A 425 -26.13 17.73 20.90
CA ASN A 425 -26.13 17.45 22.35
C ASN A 425 -25.73 16.01 22.75
N ALA A 426 -25.02 15.28 21.89
CA ALA A 426 -24.46 13.97 22.22
C ALA A 426 -23.29 14.07 23.23
N TYR A 427 -22.60 15.22 23.26
CA TYR A 427 -21.48 15.51 24.15
C TYR A 427 -21.32 17.02 24.36
N THR A 428 -20.48 17.42 25.33
CA THR A 428 -20.19 18.84 25.61
C THR A 428 -19.29 19.44 24.52
N TRP A 429 -19.29 20.76 24.36
CA TRP A 429 -18.48 21.43 23.34
C TRP A 429 -16.97 21.20 23.54
N GLU A 430 -16.49 21.01 24.79
CA GLU A 430 -15.09 20.68 25.07
C GLU A 430 -14.72 19.30 24.49
N VAL A 431 -15.61 18.32 24.64
CA VAL A 431 -15.42 17.00 24.04
C VAL A 431 -15.43 17.11 22.51
N GLY A 432 -16.30 17.93 21.93
CA GLY A 432 -16.32 18.16 20.49
C GLY A 432 -15.09 18.87 19.96
N ARG A 433 -14.56 19.86 20.69
CA ARG A 433 -13.27 20.48 20.39
C ARG A 433 -12.19 19.41 20.35
N ASP A 434 -12.10 18.55 21.36
CA ASP A 434 -11.07 17.52 21.41
C ASP A 434 -11.23 16.50 20.27
N ILE A 435 -12.47 16.17 19.87
CA ILE A 435 -12.73 15.38 18.65
C ILE A 435 -12.19 16.09 17.41
N LYS A 436 -12.47 17.38 17.25
CA LYS A 436 -12.03 18.18 16.10
C LYS A 436 -10.52 18.37 16.04
N ILE A 437 -9.86 18.55 17.19
CA ILE A 437 -8.40 18.54 17.28
C ILE A 437 -7.84 17.23 16.73
N ARG A 438 -8.43 16.09 17.12
CA ARG A 438 -8.02 14.78 16.59
C ARG A 438 -8.29 14.64 15.10
N GLU A 439 -9.40 15.15 14.58
CA GLU A 439 -9.66 15.18 13.13
C GLU A 439 -8.58 15.96 12.38
N LEU A 440 -8.18 17.13 12.90
CA LEU A 440 -7.12 17.94 12.33
C LEU A 440 -5.75 17.25 12.40
N GLN A 441 -5.46 16.51 13.46
CA GLN A 441 -4.23 15.71 13.60
C GLN A 441 -4.14 14.56 12.59
N LEU A 442 -5.25 14.18 11.96
CA LEU A 442 -5.31 13.17 10.90
C LEU A 442 -5.25 13.78 9.50
N GLU A 443 -5.32 15.11 9.38
CA GLU A 443 -5.14 15.79 8.10
C GLU A 443 -3.69 15.65 7.64
N ASP A 444 -3.53 15.44 6.34
CA ASP A 444 -2.22 15.31 5.71
C ASP A 444 -2.33 15.81 4.27
N TYR A 445 -1.57 16.87 3.98
CA TYR A 445 -1.54 17.55 2.69
C TYR A 445 -0.41 17.01 1.79
N THR A 446 0.19 15.88 2.17
CA THR A 446 1.28 15.24 1.44
C THR A 446 0.91 13.86 0.92
N PHE A 447 1.63 13.42 -0.10
CA PHE A 447 1.63 12.02 -0.51
C PHE A 447 2.92 11.68 -1.28
N THR A 448 3.35 10.42 -1.18
CA THR A 448 4.56 9.89 -1.81
C THR A 448 4.29 8.57 -2.55
N GLY A 449 5.23 8.15 -3.39
CA GLY A 449 5.28 6.80 -3.92
C GLY A 449 5.46 6.74 -5.43
N TRP A 450 5.37 5.50 -5.95
CA TRP A 450 5.37 5.23 -7.37
C TRP A 450 3.97 5.43 -7.96
N TYR A 451 3.92 6.02 -9.16
CA TYR A 451 2.67 6.29 -9.86
C TYR A 451 2.80 6.11 -11.36
N VAL A 452 1.70 5.75 -12.02
CA VAL A 452 1.57 5.75 -13.49
C VAL A 452 0.43 6.67 -13.90
N LYS A 453 0.47 7.22 -15.11
CA LYS A 453 -0.51 8.25 -15.53
C LYS A 453 -1.98 7.83 -15.36
N SER A 454 -2.28 6.54 -15.52
CA SER A 454 -3.62 5.97 -15.42
C SER A 454 -4.04 5.55 -14.01
N VAL A 455 -3.13 5.42 -13.04
CA VAL A 455 -3.40 4.84 -11.71
C VAL A 455 -2.59 5.57 -10.63
N GLY A 456 -3.25 5.95 -9.53
CA GLY A 456 -2.62 6.43 -8.30
C GLY A 456 -2.39 7.94 -8.18
N VAL A 457 -2.56 8.74 -9.24
CA VAL A 457 -2.52 10.22 -9.18
C VAL A 457 -3.87 10.86 -9.51
N SER A 458 -4.97 10.27 -9.03
CA SER A 458 -6.33 10.79 -9.27
C SER A 458 -6.52 12.20 -8.74
N ASP A 459 -5.82 12.54 -7.67
CA ASP A 459 -6.02 13.77 -6.91
C ASP A 459 -5.20 14.93 -7.48
N LEU A 460 -4.28 14.64 -8.41
CA LEU A 460 -3.58 15.66 -9.18
C LEU A 460 -4.46 16.18 -10.34
N PRO A 461 -4.52 17.51 -10.52
CA PRO A 461 -5.13 18.13 -11.69
C PRO A 461 -4.60 17.56 -13.00
N THR A 462 -5.46 17.47 -14.01
CA THR A 462 -5.09 16.90 -15.32
C THR A 462 -3.92 17.64 -15.99
N SER A 463 -3.82 18.95 -15.77
CA SER A 463 -2.69 19.78 -16.24
C SER A 463 -1.36 19.33 -15.64
N ILE A 464 -1.28 19.25 -14.32
CA ILE A 464 -0.11 18.81 -13.56
C ILE A 464 0.24 17.36 -13.90
N LYS A 465 -0.76 16.47 -13.94
CA LYS A 465 -0.59 15.06 -14.31
C LYS A 465 -0.03 14.91 -15.73
N ASN A 466 -0.56 15.63 -16.71
CA ASN A 466 -0.05 15.55 -18.08
C ASN A 466 1.42 16.00 -18.18
N GLN A 467 1.80 17.03 -17.42
CA GLN A 467 3.17 17.51 -17.38
C GLN A 467 4.11 16.54 -16.65
N LEU A 468 3.71 16.00 -15.50
CA LEU A 468 4.50 15.05 -14.71
C LEU A 468 4.87 13.79 -15.50
N PHE A 469 3.91 13.29 -16.29
CA PHE A 469 4.08 12.10 -17.12
C PHE A 469 4.58 12.41 -18.54
N ASP A 470 5.05 13.64 -18.79
CA ASP A 470 5.76 13.96 -20.02
C ASP A 470 7.08 13.17 -20.09
N ILE A 471 7.47 12.73 -21.28
CA ILE A 471 8.71 11.97 -21.49
C ILE A 471 9.94 12.81 -21.13
N ASN A 472 9.85 14.13 -21.29
CA ASN A 472 10.92 15.06 -20.99
C ASN A 472 11.25 15.08 -19.49
N VAL A 473 10.29 14.83 -18.59
CA VAL A 473 10.57 14.65 -17.16
C VAL A 473 11.59 13.53 -16.96
N ALA A 474 11.33 12.37 -17.57
CA ALA A 474 12.21 11.22 -17.47
C ALA A 474 13.54 11.43 -18.19
N ASN A 475 13.57 12.19 -19.30
CA ASN A 475 14.81 12.58 -19.99
C ASN A 475 15.71 13.44 -19.09
N ALA A 476 15.15 14.42 -18.39
CA ALA A 476 15.91 15.27 -17.48
C ALA A 476 16.56 14.49 -16.33
N LEU A 477 15.83 13.53 -15.74
CA LEU A 477 16.37 12.68 -14.67
C LEU A 477 17.51 11.75 -15.16
N ASP A 478 17.49 11.37 -16.44
CA ASP A 478 18.54 10.57 -17.08
C ASP A 478 19.81 11.36 -17.45
N GLY A 479 19.85 12.66 -17.16
CA GLY A 479 20.99 13.53 -17.45
C GLY A 479 20.89 14.26 -18.80
N ASP A 480 19.75 14.18 -19.50
CA ASP A 480 19.52 15.07 -20.63
C ASP A 480 19.47 16.53 -20.16
N ALA A 481 19.71 17.43 -21.10
CA ALA A 481 19.81 18.84 -20.79
C ALA A 481 18.50 19.41 -20.24
N CYS A 482 18.55 19.88 -18.99
CA CYS A 482 17.43 20.51 -18.32
C CYS A 482 17.85 21.85 -17.71
N VAL A 483 16.85 22.62 -17.30
CA VAL A 483 17.10 23.89 -16.63
C VAL A 483 17.53 23.62 -15.17
N GLU A 484 18.68 24.16 -14.79
CA GLU A 484 19.29 24.03 -13.46
C GLU A 484 19.41 25.40 -12.80
N TYR A 485 19.00 25.50 -11.54
CA TYR A 485 19.10 26.73 -10.79
C TYR A 485 20.51 26.90 -10.23
N THR A 486 21.10 28.08 -10.46
CA THR A 486 22.36 28.49 -9.86
C THR A 486 22.12 29.68 -8.94
N PHE A 487 22.63 29.61 -7.70
CA PHE A 487 22.47 30.66 -6.70
C PHE A 487 23.14 31.98 -7.12
N ASP A 488 24.10 31.94 -8.04
CA ASP A 488 24.82 33.11 -8.55
C ASP A 488 24.20 33.73 -9.81
N GLY A 489 23.12 33.16 -10.37
CA GLY A 489 22.59 33.69 -11.63
C GLY A 489 21.24 33.17 -12.10
N GLY A 490 20.44 32.55 -11.23
CA GLY A 490 19.12 32.06 -11.56
C GLY A 490 19.15 30.76 -12.35
N TRP A 491 18.02 30.46 -13.00
CA TRP A 491 17.86 29.33 -13.93
C TRP A 491 18.82 29.46 -15.12
N LYS A 492 19.63 28.44 -15.32
CA LYS A 492 20.57 28.29 -16.44
C LYS A 492 20.38 26.92 -17.07
N THR A 493 20.93 26.76 -18.27
CA THR A 493 20.96 25.47 -18.96
C THR A 493 22.33 24.85 -18.75
N ASN A 494 22.39 23.53 -18.59
CA ASN A 494 23.64 22.77 -18.58
C ASN A 494 24.19 22.47 -20.00
N GLU A 495 23.60 23.07 -21.05
CA GLU A 495 23.98 22.85 -22.45
C GLU A 495 25.22 23.61 -22.93
N SER A 496 25.89 23.03 -23.94
CA SER A 496 26.74 23.75 -24.87
C SER A 496 25.90 24.52 -25.91
N ILE A 497 26.48 25.54 -26.54
CA ILE A 497 25.81 26.45 -27.49
C ILE A 497 25.10 25.71 -28.65
N ASP A 498 25.51 24.48 -28.97
CA ASP A 498 25.04 23.72 -30.12
C ASP A 498 23.69 23.00 -29.92
N ASN A 499 23.16 22.90 -28.69
CA ASN A 499 21.95 22.12 -28.37
C ASN A 499 20.71 22.93 -27.94
N GLN A 500 20.77 24.27 -27.96
CA GLN A 500 19.77 25.21 -27.42
C GLN A 500 18.30 25.02 -27.84
N GLY A 501 18.02 24.15 -28.83
CA GLY A 501 16.66 23.80 -29.26
C GLY A 501 16.01 22.62 -28.53
N SER A 502 16.71 21.91 -27.62
CA SER A 502 16.22 20.68 -26.96
C SER A 502 16.09 20.77 -25.44
N ILE A 503 16.18 21.98 -24.87
CA ILE A 503 16.18 22.19 -23.41
C ILE A 503 14.85 21.75 -22.81
N ILE A 504 14.94 20.88 -21.80
CA ILE A 504 13.79 20.43 -21.03
C ILE A 504 13.44 21.47 -19.96
N ASP A 505 12.29 22.14 -20.13
CA ASP A 505 11.81 23.21 -19.23
C ASP A 505 10.65 22.77 -18.30
N VAL A 506 10.12 21.56 -18.50
CA VAL A 506 9.01 21.03 -17.69
C VAL A 506 9.42 20.70 -16.26
N VAL A 507 10.72 20.55 -16.00
CA VAL A 507 11.31 20.35 -14.67
C VAL A 507 12.49 21.29 -14.45
N GLY A 508 12.77 21.57 -13.19
CA GLY A 508 13.88 22.40 -12.74
C GLY A 508 14.76 21.64 -11.77
N LYS A 509 16.05 21.59 -12.05
CA LYS A 509 17.04 20.98 -11.17
C LYS A 509 17.56 22.00 -10.15
N ILE A 510 17.42 21.69 -8.86
CA ILE A 510 17.91 22.53 -7.75
C ILE A 510 18.69 21.62 -6.79
N LYS A 511 20.00 21.85 -6.62
CA LYS A 511 20.88 21.02 -5.76
C LYS A 511 20.71 19.51 -5.99
N ASN A 512 20.71 19.08 -7.26
CA ASN A 512 20.50 17.67 -7.69
C ASN A 512 19.11 17.08 -7.45
N GLN A 513 18.11 17.90 -7.13
CA GLN A 513 16.71 17.46 -7.01
C GLN A 513 15.87 18.07 -8.14
N PHE A 514 14.88 17.31 -8.64
CA PHE A 514 14.06 17.72 -9.77
C PHE A 514 12.67 18.13 -9.32
N PHE A 515 12.29 19.37 -9.56
CA PHE A 515 10.96 19.89 -9.25
C PHE A 515 10.17 20.12 -10.53
N LEU A 516 8.88 19.77 -10.53
CA LEU A 516 7.99 20.11 -11.63
C LEU A 516 7.81 21.63 -11.71
N ARG A 517 7.90 22.20 -12.91
CA ARG A 517 7.89 23.67 -13.09
C ARG A 517 6.56 24.22 -13.61
N ASN A 518 6.24 25.45 -13.24
CA ASN A 518 5.18 26.20 -13.86
C ASN A 518 5.65 26.73 -15.23
N THR A 519 5.34 26.01 -16.30
CA THR A 519 5.72 26.35 -17.68
C THR A 519 4.96 27.56 -18.25
N SER A 520 3.90 28.03 -17.57
CA SER A 520 3.07 29.18 -17.99
C SER A 520 3.50 30.50 -17.34
N ARG A 521 4.72 30.58 -16.81
CA ARG A 521 5.24 31.74 -16.07
C ARG A 521 5.03 33.07 -16.80
N ILE A 522 4.55 34.07 -16.07
CA ILE A 522 4.57 35.48 -16.50
C ILE A 522 5.98 36.06 -16.27
N LYS A 523 6.62 36.54 -17.33
CA LYS A 523 7.94 37.19 -17.29
C LYS A 523 7.94 38.35 -16.28
N GLY A 524 8.76 38.27 -15.24
CA GLY A 524 8.89 39.29 -14.18
C GLY A 524 8.58 38.81 -12.76
N ASN A 525 7.95 37.64 -12.59
CA ASN A 525 7.73 37.05 -11.26
C ASN A 525 9.04 36.55 -10.62
N PRO A 526 9.12 36.45 -9.27
CA PRO A 526 10.25 35.83 -8.58
C PRO A 526 10.53 34.42 -9.12
N VAL A 527 11.80 34.04 -9.16
CA VAL A 527 12.23 32.76 -9.75
C VAL A 527 11.69 31.58 -8.92
N GLU A 528 11.49 31.80 -7.63
CA GLU A 528 10.90 30.89 -6.67
C GLU A 528 9.47 30.47 -7.05
N SER A 529 8.72 31.33 -7.77
CA SER A 529 7.38 31.00 -8.25
C SER A 529 7.36 29.93 -9.35
N ASP A 530 8.52 29.59 -9.93
CA ASP A 530 8.61 28.66 -11.05
C ASP A 530 8.37 27.21 -10.64
N ILE A 531 8.37 26.86 -9.34
CA ILE A 531 8.07 25.50 -8.86
C ILE A 531 6.76 25.43 -8.07
N LEU A 532 6.04 26.55 -7.98
CA LEU A 532 4.71 26.61 -7.38
C LEU A 532 3.65 26.45 -8.47
N LEU A 533 2.92 25.35 -8.43
CA LEU A 533 1.83 25.06 -9.35
C LEU A 533 0.51 25.45 -8.69
N GLU A 534 -0.43 25.94 -9.49
CA GLU A 534 -1.76 26.35 -9.02
C GLU A 534 -2.83 25.73 -9.92
N ASP A 535 -3.86 25.14 -9.30
CA ASP A 535 -5.06 24.68 -9.99
C ASP A 535 -6.28 24.95 -9.10
N GLY A 536 -7.19 25.80 -9.58
CA GLY A 536 -8.38 26.21 -8.83
C GLY A 536 -8.05 26.80 -7.46
N ASN A 537 -8.40 26.07 -6.40
CA ASN A 537 -8.17 26.47 -5.01
C ASN A 537 -6.93 25.83 -4.37
N ASN A 538 -6.13 25.08 -5.12
CA ASN A 538 -5.03 24.31 -4.57
C ASN A 538 -3.68 24.79 -5.09
N TYR A 539 -2.69 24.74 -4.22
CA TYR A 539 -1.28 24.99 -4.51
C TYR A 539 -0.47 23.72 -4.37
N TYR A 540 0.40 23.45 -5.33
CA TYR A 540 1.19 22.22 -5.37
C TYR A 540 2.69 22.52 -5.48
N ILE A 541 3.48 21.71 -4.78
CA ILE A 541 4.90 21.50 -5.06
C ILE A 541 5.07 20.00 -5.35
N VAL A 542 5.73 19.69 -6.46
CA VAL A 542 5.97 18.30 -6.89
C VAL A 542 7.46 18.07 -7.04
N LEU A 543 8.03 17.25 -6.16
CA LEU A 543 9.38 16.73 -6.25
C LEU A 543 9.32 15.39 -7.01
N VAL A 544 10.13 15.26 -8.05
CA VAL A 544 10.27 14.04 -8.85
C VAL A 544 11.60 13.40 -8.47
N GLU A 545 11.54 12.25 -7.81
CA GLU A 545 12.73 11.56 -7.33
C GLU A 545 13.28 10.58 -8.38
N ASP A 546 12.38 9.87 -9.05
CA ASP A 546 12.76 8.89 -10.07
C ASP A 546 11.72 8.80 -11.20
N ALA A 547 12.15 8.33 -12.37
CA ALA A 547 11.34 8.13 -13.54
C ALA A 547 11.80 6.90 -14.34
N ILE A 548 10.98 5.85 -14.36
CA ILE A 548 11.32 4.62 -15.07
C ILE A 548 11.09 4.74 -16.57
N LYS A 549 12.11 4.32 -17.32
CA LYS A 549 12.03 3.96 -18.74
C LYS A 549 12.41 2.50 -18.93
N SER A 550 12.18 2.01 -20.15
CA SER A 550 12.54 0.64 -20.54
C SER A 550 14.02 0.30 -20.31
N LYS A 551 14.94 1.28 -20.39
CA LYS A 551 16.36 1.05 -20.10
C LYS A 551 16.65 0.82 -18.61
N ASN A 552 15.88 1.43 -17.71
CA ASN A 552 16.04 1.29 -16.26
C ASN A 552 15.61 -0.10 -15.77
N LEU A 553 14.76 -0.80 -16.53
CA LEU A 553 14.31 -2.16 -16.19
C LEU A 553 15.06 -3.26 -16.95
N ASN A 554 15.98 -2.91 -17.85
CA ASN A 554 16.74 -3.94 -18.54
C ASN A 554 17.79 -4.54 -17.60
N LYS A 555 17.52 -5.75 -17.09
CA LYS A 555 18.41 -6.49 -16.18
C LYS A 555 19.85 -6.63 -16.71
N ALA A 556 20.06 -6.66 -18.02
CA ALA A 556 21.40 -6.70 -18.62
C ALA A 556 22.23 -5.41 -18.36
N ASN A 557 21.59 -4.29 -18.04
CA ASN A 557 22.30 -3.05 -17.65
C ASN A 557 22.85 -3.11 -16.22
N TYR A 558 22.52 -4.17 -15.47
CA TYR A 558 22.92 -4.38 -14.08
C TYR A 558 23.89 -5.56 -13.92
N THR A 559 24.50 -6.01 -15.03
CA THR A 559 25.65 -6.91 -14.96
C THR A 559 26.75 -6.23 -14.13
N ASP A 560 27.24 -6.94 -13.10
CA ASP A 560 28.21 -6.45 -12.11
C ASP A 560 27.69 -5.37 -11.14
N ALA A 561 26.37 -5.18 -11.04
CA ALA A 561 25.78 -4.36 -9.99
C ALA A 561 26.05 -4.95 -8.60
N ASN A 562 26.24 -4.09 -7.60
CA ASN A 562 26.33 -4.50 -6.21
C ASN A 562 24.93 -4.84 -5.65
N ALA A 563 24.89 -5.46 -4.47
CA ALA A 563 23.65 -5.87 -3.83
C ALA A 563 22.67 -4.70 -3.60
N GLU A 564 23.19 -3.51 -3.23
CA GLU A 564 22.38 -2.31 -3.02
C GLU A 564 21.62 -1.86 -4.29
N LYS A 565 22.30 -1.82 -5.44
CA LYS A 565 21.67 -1.46 -6.71
C LYS A 565 20.65 -2.50 -7.16
N LEU A 566 20.93 -3.78 -6.92
CA LEU A 566 20.00 -4.87 -7.27
C LEU A 566 18.76 -4.87 -6.37
N ASP A 567 18.94 -4.66 -5.06
CA ASP A 567 17.83 -4.53 -4.11
C ASP A 567 16.94 -3.33 -4.46
N THR A 568 17.56 -2.18 -4.75
CA THR A 568 16.86 -0.98 -5.22
C THR A 568 16.06 -1.24 -6.50
N LEU A 569 16.65 -1.92 -7.49
CA LEU A 569 15.98 -2.27 -8.73
C LEU A 569 14.78 -3.21 -8.50
N GLU A 570 14.95 -4.25 -7.69
CA GLU A 570 13.86 -5.18 -7.37
C GLU A 570 12.73 -4.48 -6.60
N ASN A 571 13.05 -3.53 -5.71
CA ASN A 571 12.07 -2.68 -5.04
C ASN A 571 11.26 -1.85 -6.03
N TYR A 572 11.91 -1.16 -6.98
CA TYR A 572 11.21 -0.38 -8.00
C TYR A 572 10.32 -1.25 -8.89
N ILE A 573 10.80 -2.43 -9.27
CA ILE A 573 10.02 -3.38 -10.06
C ILE A 573 8.77 -3.80 -9.29
N ASN A 574 8.89 -4.19 -8.02
CA ASN A 574 7.75 -4.65 -7.23
C ASN A 574 6.69 -3.56 -7.04
N GLU A 575 7.07 -2.33 -6.69
CA GLU A 575 6.15 -1.21 -6.52
C GLU A 575 5.41 -0.88 -7.84
N ILE A 576 6.11 -0.87 -8.98
CA ILE A 576 5.49 -0.60 -10.28
C ILE A 576 4.57 -1.73 -10.72
N VAL A 577 4.99 -2.99 -10.53
CA VAL A 577 4.18 -4.15 -10.89
C VAL A 577 2.90 -4.18 -10.06
N GLN A 578 2.95 -3.82 -8.78
CA GLN A 578 1.76 -3.69 -7.94
C GLN A 578 0.74 -2.69 -8.53
N ILE A 579 1.19 -1.49 -8.91
CA ILE A 579 0.32 -0.46 -9.52
C ILE A 579 -0.30 -0.97 -10.83
N VAL A 580 0.46 -1.69 -11.63
CA VAL A 580 -0.01 -2.24 -12.91
C VAL A 580 -0.97 -3.41 -12.70
N ALA A 581 -0.72 -4.25 -11.69
CA ALA A 581 -1.53 -5.41 -11.32
C ALA A 581 -2.95 -5.05 -10.90
N ASP A 582 -3.18 -3.82 -10.44
CA ASP A 582 -4.53 -3.34 -10.11
C ASP A 582 -5.47 -3.23 -11.31
N ASN A 583 -4.94 -3.21 -12.53
CA ASN A 583 -5.76 -3.21 -13.74
C ASN A 583 -6.52 -4.54 -13.92
N GLU A 584 -7.84 -4.44 -14.11
CA GLU A 584 -8.74 -5.59 -14.28
C GLU A 584 -8.34 -6.52 -15.45
N THR A 585 -7.73 -5.97 -16.50
CA THR A 585 -7.21 -6.75 -17.63
C THR A 585 -6.12 -7.71 -17.18
N TYR A 586 -5.16 -7.24 -16.37
CA TYR A 586 -4.08 -8.09 -15.86
C TYR A 586 -4.58 -9.11 -14.85
N LYS A 587 -5.56 -8.75 -14.01
CA LYS A 587 -6.23 -9.69 -13.10
C LYS A 587 -6.87 -10.85 -13.87
N ASN A 588 -7.61 -10.55 -14.94
CA ASN A 588 -8.27 -11.57 -15.75
C ASN A 588 -7.27 -12.42 -16.56
N LEU A 589 -6.26 -11.80 -17.18
CA LEU A 589 -5.21 -12.52 -17.90
C LEU A 589 -4.39 -13.43 -16.98
N SER A 590 -4.06 -12.96 -15.77
CA SER A 590 -3.36 -13.76 -14.77
C SER A 590 -4.17 -14.97 -14.33
N LYS A 591 -5.45 -14.79 -13.96
CA LYS A 591 -6.35 -15.90 -13.60
C LYS A 591 -6.38 -16.95 -14.71
N LYS A 592 -6.63 -16.53 -15.96
CA LYS A 592 -6.65 -17.45 -17.10
C LYS A 592 -5.31 -18.16 -17.31
N HIS A 593 -4.19 -17.44 -17.19
CA HIS A 593 -2.86 -18.02 -17.34
C HIS A 593 -2.61 -19.12 -16.32
N TRP A 594 -2.80 -18.84 -15.02
CA TRP A 594 -2.51 -19.79 -13.97
C TRP A 594 -3.45 -20.99 -14.00
N LEU A 595 -4.74 -20.78 -14.28
CA LEU A 595 -5.68 -21.89 -14.45
C LEU A 595 -5.29 -22.81 -15.62
N LYS A 596 -4.74 -22.25 -16.70
CA LYS A 596 -4.21 -23.05 -17.81
C LYS A 596 -2.94 -23.82 -17.42
N GLU A 597 -2.03 -23.18 -16.68
CA GLU A 597 -0.80 -23.83 -16.17
C GLU A 597 -1.12 -24.96 -15.18
N MET A 598 -2.23 -24.87 -14.45
CA MET A 598 -2.68 -25.94 -13.54
C MET A 598 -3.25 -27.17 -14.27
N ASN A 599 -3.63 -27.05 -15.54
CA ASN A 599 -4.23 -28.12 -16.36
C ASN A 599 -5.25 -29.00 -15.60
N LEU A 600 -6.36 -28.37 -15.21
CA LEU A 600 -7.33 -28.91 -14.25
C LEU A 600 -8.24 -29.99 -14.84
N GLU A 601 -8.28 -31.17 -14.21
CA GLU A 601 -9.38 -32.13 -14.32
C GLU A 601 -10.45 -31.82 -13.27
N TYR A 602 -11.73 -31.84 -13.62
CA TYR A 602 -12.84 -31.49 -12.71
C TYR A 602 -13.62 -32.73 -12.25
N HIS A 603 -13.87 -32.84 -10.95
CA HIS A 603 -14.66 -33.93 -10.36
C HIS A 603 -16.10 -33.55 -9.97
N ASP A 604 -16.43 -32.26 -9.95
CA ASP A 604 -17.77 -31.73 -9.66
C ASP A 604 -18.34 -30.98 -10.89
N GLN A 605 -19.59 -31.29 -11.24
CA GLN A 605 -20.26 -30.72 -12.42
C GLN A 605 -20.59 -29.22 -12.27
N VAL A 606 -20.93 -28.76 -11.06
CA VAL A 606 -21.25 -27.34 -10.81
C VAL A 606 -19.99 -26.49 -10.92
N ILE A 607 -18.85 -26.99 -10.42
CA ILE A 607 -17.55 -26.37 -10.60
C ILE A 607 -17.18 -26.36 -12.09
N TYR A 608 -17.28 -27.52 -12.77
CA TYR A 608 -16.99 -27.60 -14.21
C TYR A 608 -17.80 -26.58 -15.01
N ASP A 609 -19.12 -26.50 -14.78
CA ASP A 609 -20.02 -25.59 -15.50
C ASP A 609 -19.64 -24.12 -15.25
N TYR A 610 -19.32 -23.76 -14.00
CA TYR A 610 -18.85 -22.42 -13.67
C TYR A 610 -17.54 -22.05 -14.37
N PHE A 611 -16.55 -22.93 -14.36
CA PHE A 611 -15.26 -22.69 -15.03
C PHE A 611 -15.45 -22.59 -16.54
N LYS A 612 -16.31 -23.42 -17.13
CA LYS A 612 -16.64 -23.39 -18.55
C LYS A 612 -17.37 -22.12 -18.96
N GLU A 613 -18.27 -21.61 -18.14
CA GLU A 613 -18.96 -20.34 -18.39
C GLU A 613 -18.05 -19.13 -18.20
N SER A 614 -17.24 -19.14 -17.13
CA SER A 614 -16.39 -18.00 -16.74
C SER A 614 -15.09 -17.90 -17.53
N PHE A 615 -14.55 -19.05 -17.97
CA PHE A 615 -13.28 -19.17 -18.69
C PHE A 615 -13.42 -20.15 -19.86
N PRO A 616 -14.29 -19.88 -20.85
CA PRO A 616 -14.59 -20.81 -21.95
C PRO A 616 -13.33 -21.24 -22.71
N ASP A 617 -12.38 -20.32 -22.88
CA ASP A 617 -11.10 -20.54 -23.55
C ASP A 617 -10.19 -21.60 -22.88
N LEU A 618 -10.48 -22.04 -21.64
CA LEU A 618 -9.80 -23.20 -21.01
C LEU A 618 -10.30 -24.53 -21.57
N PHE A 619 -11.43 -24.54 -22.28
CA PHE A 619 -12.13 -25.72 -22.80
C PHE A 619 -12.23 -25.72 -24.33
N GLU A 620 -11.65 -24.72 -24.99
CA GLU A 620 -11.52 -24.66 -26.45
C GLU A 620 -10.15 -25.22 -26.85
N ASP A 621 -10.16 -26.34 -27.59
CA ASP A 621 -8.96 -27.01 -28.14
C ASP A 621 -8.29 -26.20 -29.28
#